data_AF-A0A920P623-F1
#
_entry.id   AF-A0A920P623-F1
#
_cell.length_a   1.000
_cell.length_b   1.000
_cell.length_c   1.000
_cell.angle_alpha   90.00
_cell.angle_beta   90.00
_cell.angle_gamma   90.00
#
_symmetry.space_group_name_H-M   'P 1'
#
loop_
_entity.id
_entity.type
_entity.pdbx_description
1 polymer ?
#
loop_
_entity_poly.entity_id
_entity_poly.type
_entity_poly.pdbx_seq_one_letter_code
_entity_poly.pdbx_strand_id
1 'polypeptide(L)'
;MEEGAYGLSSGPFYLPGNYAETEEVVELNRVAAAYPGAIYDTHDRDLGAAYPSFGYLNSIAEGIRIGEEAGTKVIFSHFKLKAPTTTGGPGRCALIQEARERGIDVAGAHHS
;
A
#
# COMPACT_ATOMS: atom_id res chain seq x y z
N MET A 1 5.73 -16.11 9.61
CA MET A 1 6.58 -15.19 10.40
C MET A 1 7.27 -15.89 11.58
N GLU A 2 7.46 -17.21 11.53
CA GLU A 2 7.97 -18.03 12.64
C GLU A 2 9.42 -17.70 13.06
N GLU A 3 10.20 -17.15 12.13
CA GLU A 3 11.60 -16.77 12.37
C GLU A 3 11.77 -15.28 12.75
N GLY A 4 10.69 -14.59 13.13
CA GLY A 4 10.75 -13.23 13.69
C GLY A 4 10.55 -12.08 12.70
N ALA A 5 10.16 -12.37 11.44
CA ALA A 5 9.71 -11.32 10.52
C ALA A 5 8.43 -10.63 11.03
N TYR A 6 8.28 -9.32 10.80
CA TYR A 6 7.10 -8.55 11.22
C TYR A 6 5.93 -8.58 10.23
N GLY A 7 6.16 -9.04 9.01
CA GLY A 7 5.15 -9.01 7.96
C GLY A 7 5.75 -9.21 6.57
N LEU A 8 5.02 -8.77 5.55
CA LEU A 8 5.46 -8.80 4.16
C LEU A 8 5.62 -7.38 3.63
N SER A 9 6.46 -7.25 2.61
CA SER A 9 6.52 -6.05 1.81
C SER A 9 6.36 -6.33 0.33
N SER A 10 5.89 -5.32 -0.42
CA SER A 10 5.79 -5.39 -1.87
C SER A 10 6.33 -4.11 -2.53
N GLY A 11 6.69 -4.24 -3.80
CA GLY A 11 7.10 -3.13 -4.64
C GLY A 11 6.53 -3.25 -6.05
N PRO A 12 5.18 -3.20 -6.24
CA PRO A 12 4.54 -3.27 -7.55
C PRO A 12 4.95 -2.13 -8.50
N PHE A 13 5.64 -1.10 -7.99
CA PHE A 13 6.30 -0.10 -8.82
C PHE A 13 7.38 -0.70 -9.74
N TYR A 14 8.10 -1.73 -9.29
CA TYR A 14 9.28 -2.29 -9.97
C TYR A 14 9.00 -3.63 -10.66
N LEU A 15 9.80 -3.95 -11.67
CA LEU A 15 9.89 -5.33 -12.18
C LEU A 15 10.52 -6.25 -11.11
N PRO A 16 10.04 -7.51 -10.96
CA PRO A 16 8.89 -8.10 -11.65
C PRO A 16 7.52 -7.82 -10.99
N GLY A 17 7.50 -7.17 -9.82
CA GLY A 17 6.28 -6.97 -9.02
C GLY A 17 5.17 -6.18 -9.73
N ASN A 18 5.49 -5.39 -10.75
CA ASN A 18 4.50 -4.67 -11.55
C ASN A 18 3.56 -5.59 -12.35
N TYR A 19 3.93 -6.85 -12.58
CA TYR A 19 3.04 -7.86 -13.19
C TYR A 19 2.09 -8.52 -12.19
N ALA A 20 2.30 -8.32 -10.88
CA ALA A 20 1.43 -8.91 -9.87
C ALA A 20 0.06 -8.23 -9.91
N GLU A 21 -0.98 -9.06 -10.02
CA GLU A 21 -2.36 -8.64 -9.82
C GLU A 21 -2.60 -8.28 -8.34
N THR A 22 -3.54 -7.38 -8.06
CA THR A 22 -3.85 -7.00 -6.67
C THR A 22 -4.23 -8.24 -5.83
N GLU A 23 -4.98 -9.17 -6.42
CA GLU A 23 -5.44 -10.40 -5.78
C GLU A 23 -4.28 -11.30 -5.35
N GLU A 24 -3.20 -11.40 -6.14
CA GLU A 24 -2.00 -12.15 -5.75
C GLU A 24 -1.41 -11.60 -4.44
N VAL A 25 -1.32 -10.27 -4.35
CA VAL A 25 -0.77 -9.60 -3.17
C VAL A 25 -1.72 -9.73 -1.96
N VAL A 26 -3.04 -9.75 -2.19
CA VAL A 26 -4.03 -10.05 -1.15
C VAL A 26 -3.82 -11.45 -0.57
N GLU A 27 -3.72 -12.49 -1.42
CA GLU A 27 -3.57 -13.86 -0.94
C GLU A 27 -2.28 -14.06 -0.13
N LEU A 28 -1.18 -13.45 -0.56
CA LEU A 28 0.08 -13.49 0.20
C LEU A 28 -0.06 -12.79 1.56
N ASN A 29 -0.73 -11.64 1.62
CA ASN A 29 -0.94 -10.94 2.87
C ASN A 29 -1.95 -11.64 3.79
N ARG A 30 -2.91 -12.44 3.28
CA ARG A 30 -3.75 -13.30 4.12
C ARG A 30 -2.94 -14.34 4.89
N VAL A 31 -1.88 -14.89 4.27
CA VAL A 31 -0.94 -15.78 4.97
C VAL A 31 -0.21 -15.03 6.08
N ALA A 32 0.22 -13.78 5.83
CA ALA A 32 0.84 -12.95 6.85
C ALA A 32 -0.12 -12.60 7.99
N ALA A 33 -1.39 -12.29 7.70
CA ALA A 33 -2.41 -11.89 8.66
C ALA A 33 -2.74 -12.97 9.71
N ALA A 34 -2.44 -14.24 9.42
CA ALA A 34 -2.54 -15.33 10.41
C ALA A 34 -1.61 -15.12 11.62
N TYR A 35 -0.58 -14.28 11.49
CA TYR A 35 0.36 -13.95 12.57
C TYR A 35 -0.06 -12.64 13.27
N PRO A 36 -0.16 -12.62 14.61
CA PRO A 36 -0.58 -11.42 15.34
C PRO A 36 0.31 -10.21 15.06
N GLY A 37 -0.31 -9.09 14.71
CA GLY A 37 0.39 -7.83 14.47
C GLY A 37 1.14 -7.77 13.14
N ALA A 38 0.86 -8.67 12.19
CA ALA A 38 1.47 -8.66 10.87
C ALA A 38 1.23 -7.34 10.12
N ILE A 39 2.29 -6.85 9.48
CA ILE A 39 2.28 -5.65 8.65
C ILE A 39 2.38 -5.98 7.17
N TYR A 40 1.80 -5.12 6.35
CA TYR A 40 1.99 -5.03 4.91
C TYR A 40 2.66 -3.68 4.60
N ASP A 41 3.94 -3.70 4.24
CA ASP A 41 4.69 -2.50 3.84
C ASP A 41 4.78 -2.42 2.30
N THR A 42 4.38 -1.31 1.70
CA THR A 42 4.32 -1.20 0.23
C THR A 42 5.06 0.03 -0.31
N HIS A 43 5.93 -0.22 -1.28
CA HIS A 43 6.25 0.75 -2.32
C HIS A 43 5.16 0.63 -3.40
N ASP A 44 4.11 1.43 -3.23
CA ASP A 44 2.88 1.37 -4.01
C ASP A 44 3.11 1.54 -5.53
N ARG A 45 2.17 1.01 -6.33
CA ARG A 45 2.33 0.75 -7.77
C ARG A 45 2.71 1.99 -8.57
N ASP A 46 2.12 3.14 -8.29
CA ASP A 46 2.45 4.39 -8.98
C ASP A 46 2.53 5.57 -8.01
N LEU A 47 3.63 6.30 -8.04
CA LEU A 47 3.85 7.52 -7.25
C LEU A 47 3.41 8.80 -8.01
N GLY A 48 2.55 8.63 -9.02
CA GLY A 48 2.04 9.67 -9.91
C GLY A 48 2.95 10.01 -11.08
N ALA A 49 3.85 9.11 -11.46
CA ALA A 49 4.89 9.39 -12.45
C ALA A 49 5.20 8.24 -13.41
N ALA A 50 5.09 6.99 -12.93
CA ALA A 50 5.57 5.83 -13.68
C ALA A 50 4.45 5.14 -14.47
N TYR A 51 3.22 5.15 -13.93
CA TYR A 51 2.08 4.49 -14.57
C TYR A 51 0.86 5.42 -14.63
N PRO A 52 0.87 6.47 -15.49
CA PRO A 52 -0.20 7.47 -15.54
C PRO A 52 -1.60 6.91 -15.78
N SER A 53 -1.71 5.76 -16.47
CA SER A 53 -2.97 5.05 -16.69
C SER A 53 -3.54 4.41 -15.42
N PHE A 54 -2.68 4.12 -14.44
CA PHE A 54 -3.06 3.62 -13.13
C PHE A 54 -3.27 4.79 -12.16
N GLY A 55 -2.26 5.64 -11.97
CA GLY A 55 -2.34 6.87 -11.18
C GLY A 55 -2.19 6.67 -9.67
N TYR A 56 -1.68 7.72 -9.01
CA TYR A 56 -1.29 7.65 -7.60
C TYR A 56 -2.45 7.39 -6.63
N LEU A 57 -3.62 8.00 -6.82
CA LEU A 57 -4.74 7.77 -5.91
C LEU A 57 -5.23 6.32 -5.97
N ASN A 58 -5.21 5.70 -7.16
CA ASN A 58 -5.52 4.27 -7.31
C ASN A 58 -4.45 3.39 -6.67
N SER A 59 -3.18 3.81 -6.68
CA SER A 59 -2.08 3.16 -5.95
C SER A 59 -2.29 3.13 -4.44
N ILE A 60 -2.76 4.25 -3.87
CA ILE A 60 -3.13 4.30 -2.45
C ILE A 60 -4.38 3.45 -2.18
N ALA A 61 -5.39 3.53 -3.04
CA ALA A 61 -6.61 2.72 -2.90
C ALA A 61 -6.30 1.21 -2.98
N GLU A 62 -5.39 0.80 -3.86
CA GLU A 62 -4.92 -0.59 -3.98
C GLU A 62 -4.26 -1.08 -2.69
N GLY A 63 -3.32 -0.31 -2.12
CA GLY A 63 -2.67 -0.68 -0.87
C GLY A 63 -3.65 -0.80 0.31
N ILE A 64 -4.64 0.11 0.38
CA ILE A 64 -5.71 0.05 1.39
C ILE A 64 -6.57 -1.20 1.19
N ARG A 65 -6.99 -1.47 -0.05
CA ARG A 65 -7.78 -2.66 -0.41
C ARG A 65 -7.06 -3.94 0.00
N ILE A 66 -5.75 -4.03 -0.25
CA ILE A 66 -4.94 -5.19 0.14
C ILE A 66 -5.01 -5.41 1.65
N GLY A 67 -4.76 -4.38 2.45
CA GLY A 67 -4.83 -4.49 3.91
C GLY A 67 -6.22 -4.82 4.44
N GLU A 68 -7.25 -4.21 3.85
CA GLU A 68 -8.66 -4.44 4.19
C GLU A 68 -9.07 -5.89 3.91
N GLU A 69 -8.75 -6.43 2.74
CA GLU A 69 -9.11 -7.81 2.36
C GLU A 69 -8.22 -8.88 3.01
N ALA A 70 -6.98 -8.53 3.36
CA ALA A 70 -6.05 -9.46 3.99
C ALA A 70 -6.14 -9.47 5.52
N GLY A 71 -6.54 -8.36 6.14
CA GLY A 71 -6.52 -8.19 7.60
C GLY A 71 -5.14 -7.81 8.16
N THR A 72 -4.29 -7.17 7.35
CA THR A 72 -2.96 -6.69 7.76
C THR A 72 -2.94 -5.18 7.96
N LYS A 73 -2.13 -4.70 8.91
CA LYS A 73 -1.81 -3.27 9.02
C LYS A 73 -1.06 -2.81 7.77
N VAL A 74 -1.47 -1.73 7.13
CA VAL A 74 -0.80 -1.20 5.92
C VAL A 74 0.17 -0.07 6.28
N ILE A 75 1.36 -0.12 5.71
CA ILE A 75 2.36 0.93 5.76
C ILE A 75 2.73 1.31 4.33
N PHE A 76 2.42 2.54 3.93
CA PHE A 76 2.96 3.10 2.68
C PHE A 76 4.38 3.61 2.95
N SER A 77 5.37 2.92 2.39
CA SER A 77 6.78 3.30 2.52
C SER A 77 7.01 4.63 1.80
N HIS A 78 7.90 5.47 2.36
CA HIS A 78 8.32 6.75 1.78
C HIS A 78 7.16 7.55 1.11
N PHE A 79 6.04 7.69 1.83
CA PHE A 79 4.75 8.20 1.34
C PHE A 79 4.86 9.61 0.76
N LYS A 80 5.16 9.69 -0.55
CA LYS A 80 5.45 10.94 -1.26
C LYS A 80 4.87 10.93 -2.67
N LEU A 81 4.57 12.13 -3.14
CA LEU A 81 4.21 12.37 -4.53
C LEU A 81 5.49 12.63 -5.32
N LYS A 82 5.74 11.88 -6.41
CA LYS A 82 6.97 12.04 -7.23
C LYS A 82 6.82 13.08 -8.34
N ALA A 83 5.63 13.23 -8.93
CA ALA A 83 5.38 14.22 -9.97
C ALA A 83 4.52 15.39 -9.45
N PRO A 84 4.84 16.65 -9.79
CA PRO A 84 4.08 17.83 -9.36
C PRO A 84 2.74 18.02 -10.09
N THR A 85 2.15 16.97 -10.66
CA THR A 85 0.78 17.04 -11.19
C THR A 85 -0.18 17.21 -10.01
N THR A 86 -0.80 18.38 -9.96
CA THR A 86 -1.57 18.99 -8.86
C THR A 86 -2.75 18.19 -8.31
N THR A 87 -3.05 17.01 -8.85
CA THR A 87 -4.27 16.23 -8.57
C THR A 87 -4.13 15.18 -7.45
N GLY A 88 -2.92 14.83 -6.99
CA GLY A 88 -2.73 13.76 -5.99
C GLY A 88 -2.43 14.21 -4.54
N GLY A 89 -2.08 15.47 -4.34
CA GLY A 89 -1.49 15.96 -3.07
C GLY A 89 -2.42 15.85 -1.85
N PRO A 90 -3.63 16.45 -1.87
CA PRO A 90 -4.60 16.34 -0.78
C PRO A 90 -5.33 14.99 -0.75
N GLY A 91 -5.65 14.43 -1.93
CA GLY A 91 -6.47 13.22 -2.06
C GLY A 91 -5.87 11.99 -1.40
N ARG A 92 -4.54 11.84 -1.43
CA ARG A 92 -3.86 10.70 -0.77
C ARG A 92 -4.06 10.68 0.75
N CYS A 93 -4.03 11.84 1.40
CA CYS A 93 -4.24 11.93 2.85
C CYS A 93 -5.70 11.69 3.20
N ALA A 94 -6.63 12.17 2.36
CA ALA A 94 -8.05 11.91 2.52
C ALA A 94 -8.35 10.39 2.49
N LEU A 95 -7.82 9.66 1.50
CA LEU A 95 -7.99 8.20 1.40
C LEU A 95 -7.49 7.45 2.65
N ILE A 96 -6.35 7.87 3.22
CA ILE A 96 -5.81 7.27 4.45
C ILE A 96 -6.75 7.54 5.64
N GLN A 97 -7.31 8.75 5.75
CA GLN A 97 -8.25 9.08 6.82
C GLN A 97 -9.58 8.34 6.67
N GLU A 98 -10.14 8.30 5.46
CA GLU A 98 -11.36 7.54 5.14
C GLU A 98 -11.18 6.05 5.48
N ALA A 99 -10.02 5.46 5.14
CA ALA A 99 -9.72 4.08 5.51
C ALA A 99 -9.68 3.87 7.03
N ARG A 100 -9.08 4.80 7.78
CA ARG A 100 -9.05 4.76 9.25
C ARG A 100 -10.44 4.91 9.86
N GLU A 101 -11.30 5.74 9.29
CA GLU A 101 -12.70 5.88 9.73
C GLU A 101 -13.49 4.57 9.53
N ARG A 102 -13.12 3.76 8.53
CA ARG A 102 -13.65 2.40 8.32
C ARG A 102 -13.01 1.34 9.23
N GLY A 103 -12.06 1.71 10.09
CA GLY A 103 -11.38 0.80 11.02
C GLY A 103 -10.15 0.09 10.46
N ILE A 104 -9.65 0.50 9.29
CA ILE A 104 -8.45 -0.09 8.67
C ILE A 104 -7.21 0.54 9.33
N ASP A 105 -6.31 -0.29 9.86
CA ASP A 105 -5.04 0.19 10.42
C ASP A 105 -4.05 0.49 9.29
N VAL A 106 -3.95 1.76 8.93
CA VAL A 106 -3.09 2.24 7.84
C VAL A 106 -2.25 3.45 8.25
N ALA A 107 -1.00 3.48 7.80
CA ALA A 107 -0.09 4.61 8.00
C ALA A 107 0.73 4.91 6.73
N GLY A 108 1.16 6.16 6.59
CA GLY A 108 2.15 6.56 5.58
C GLY A 108 3.44 7.00 6.26
N ALA A 109 4.56 6.37 5.92
CA ALA A 109 5.88 6.74 6.41
C ALA A 109 6.48 7.83 5.52
N HIS A 110 6.38 9.09 5.91
CA HIS A 110 6.92 10.21 5.14
C HIS A 110 8.41 10.44 5.47
N HIS A 111 9.25 10.63 4.46
CA HIS A 111 10.63 11.10 4.63
C HIS A 111 10.76 12.48 3.97
N SER A 112 11.21 13.46 4.76
CA SER A 112 11.51 14.84 4.35
C SER A 112 12.79 14.91 3.53
#